data_AF-A0A7K0PIT5-F1
#
_entry.id   AF-A0A7K0PIT5-F1
#
_cell.length_a   1.000
_cell.length_b   1.000
_cell.length_c   1.000
_cell.angle_alpha   90.00
_cell.angle_beta   90.00
_cell.angle_gamma   90.00
#
_symmetry.space_group_name_H-M   'P 1'
#
loop_
_entity.id
_entity.type
_entity.pdbx_description
1 polymer ?
#
loop_
_entity_poly.entity_id
_entity_poly.type
_entity_poly.pdbx_seq_one_letter_code
_entity_poly.pdbx_strand_id
1 'polypeptide(L)'
;MRLTSPVRVPGVPLQRPVRVAGGALQGPARIAGAVLQTPVRVASTVLPGPTRLAGSLLPLGLTPAEVDAPRRAPAMPPAGDGPPLGLGPGSLVWRLFAESYQALTAGSIGLLQTMHPAIGQSLQDHSNFFEDPLDRIFRSLPHIMRVVYADPFAAPGPTAQGELVRSFHGSIKGTDDQGRDYDALDGETFFWAHMTFVYGIVAGSDRLGLPLTEEQRDQLFAEALLWYRRYGASEDGIPETRAELEAWWTHMCRDVLEHNATSQGILDAAKDGVPCPVPGLPEPVWELIQRPLLTAWLWVGVGLLPEDCRDTLGVAWTDRDERRLALLRTAIRSCNGLLPPFVRYHPLAYAAMRQIAREQRVSFRRAVDGPV
;
A
#
# COMPACT_ATOMS: atom_id res chain seq x y z
N MET A 1 -15.61 -17.08 -41.35
CA MET A 1 -14.57 -17.72 -42.18
C MET A 1 -14.19 -19.04 -41.53
N ARG A 2 -14.34 -20.19 -42.23
CA ARG A 2 -13.90 -21.49 -41.71
C ARG A 2 -12.38 -21.58 -41.88
N LEU A 3 -11.63 -21.69 -40.79
CA LEU A 3 -10.22 -22.05 -40.85
C LEU A 3 -10.12 -23.58 -40.95
N THR A 4 -9.48 -24.07 -42.00
CA THR A 4 -9.37 -25.50 -42.36
C THR A 4 -8.06 -26.15 -41.89
N SER A 5 -7.41 -25.64 -40.85
CA SER A 5 -6.26 -26.32 -40.22
C SER A 5 -6.11 -25.96 -38.74
N PRO A 6 -5.65 -26.91 -37.88
CA PRO A 6 -5.68 -26.77 -36.43
C PRO A 6 -4.60 -25.82 -35.90
N VAL A 7 -4.97 -24.91 -35.01
CA VAL A 7 -4.06 -24.08 -34.23
C VAL A 7 -3.56 -24.90 -33.03
N ARG A 8 -2.24 -25.01 -32.85
CA ARG A 8 -1.63 -25.66 -31.69
C ARG A 8 -1.54 -24.69 -30.51
N VAL A 9 -2.03 -25.11 -29.36
CA VAL A 9 -1.65 -24.60 -28.02
C VAL A 9 -0.72 -25.65 -27.41
N PRO A 10 0.32 -25.30 -26.62
CA PRO A 10 1.19 -26.31 -26.04
C PRO A 10 0.39 -27.26 -25.13
N GLY A 11 0.29 -28.53 -25.53
CA GLY A 11 -0.09 -29.64 -24.65
C GLY A 11 -1.47 -30.28 -24.82
N VAL A 12 -2.46 -29.68 -25.48
CA VAL A 12 -3.80 -30.31 -25.62
C VAL A 12 -4.42 -30.08 -27.00
N PRO A 13 -4.79 -31.14 -27.77
CA PRO A 13 -5.51 -30.99 -29.03
C PRO A 13 -7.02 -30.74 -28.79
N LEU A 14 -7.54 -29.61 -29.27
CA LEU A 14 -8.99 -29.32 -29.25
C LEU A 14 -9.67 -30.04 -30.42
N GLN A 15 -10.55 -31.01 -30.13
CA GLN A 15 -11.16 -31.88 -31.14
C GLN A 15 -12.36 -31.29 -31.90
N ARG A 16 -12.76 -30.03 -31.69
CA ARG A 16 -13.85 -29.39 -32.47
C ARG A 16 -13.61 -27.90 -32.76
N PRO A 17 -13.97 -27.41 -33.97
CA PRO A 17 -13.76 -26.02 -34.37
C PRO A 17 -14.75 -25.06 -33.69
N VAL A 18 -14.25 -23.93 -33.20
CA VAL A 18 -15.04 -22.84 -32.57
C VAL A 18 -15.43 -21.80 -33.63
N ARG A 19 -16.67 -21.27 -33.57
CA ARG A 19 -17.14 -20.14 -34.40
C ARG A 19 -17.16 -18.84 -33.59
N VAL A 20 -16.75 -17.75 -34.23
CA VAL A 20 -16.97 -16.37 -33.80
C VAL A 20 -17.92 -15.71 -34.82
N ALA A 21 -19.02 -15.08 -34.36
CA ALA A 21 -19.92 -14.30 -35.20
C ALA A 21 -19.52 -12.80 -35.20
N GLY A 22 -19.60 -12.15 -36.38
CA GLY A 22 -19.00 -10.85 -36.72
C GLY A 22 -19.51 -9.61 -35.96
N GLY A 23 -18.88 -8.43 -36.05
CA GLY A 23 -17.82 -7.99 -36.97
C GLY A 23 -16.62 -7.29 -36.30
N ALA A 24 -15.75 -6.74 -37.14
CA ALA A 24 -14.29 -6.64 -36.98
C ALA A 24 -13.74 -5.77 -35.83
N LEU A 25 -12.88 -6.35 -34.99
CA LEU A 25 -11.89 -5.63 -34.19
C LEU A 25 -10.74 -5.19 -35.11
N GLN A 26 -10.60 -3.89 -35.35
CA GLN A 26 -9.41 -3.34 -36.02
C GLN A 26 -8.27 -3.20 -35.00
N GLY A 27 -7.39 -4.20 -34.97
CA GLY A 27 -6.15 -4.21 -34.17
C GLY A 27 -6.18 -5.09 -32.91
N PRO A 28 -5.02 -5.55 -32.40
CA PRO A 28 -4.95 -6.56 -31.33
C PRO A 28 -5.50 -6.05 -29.99
N ALA A 29 -6.45 -6.78 -29.40
CA ALA A 29 -7.07 -6.48 -28.11
C ALA A 29 -6.27 -7.09 -26.93
N ARG A 30 -6.04 -6.29 -25.87
CA ARG A 30 -5.34 -6.63 -24.62
C ARG A 30 -6.33 -6.88 -23.47
N ILE A 31 -6.02 -7.80 -22.55
CA ILE A 31 -6.70 -7.92 -21.25
C ILE A 31 -5.65 -7.84 -20.13
N ALA A 32 -5.79 -6.83 -19.28
CA ALA A 32 -4.75 -6.32 -18.37
C ALA A 32 -4.72 -7.03 -17.01
N GLY A 33 -3.92 -8.10 -16.89
CA GLY A 33 -3.18 -8.43 -15.66
C GLY A 33 -3.96 -8.79 -14.38
N ALA A 34 -5.27 -9.06 -14.44
CA ALA A 34 -6.04 -9.49 -13.27
C ALA A 34 -6.09 -11.03 -13.16
N VAL A 35 -5.84 -11.55 -11.96
CA VAL A 35 -6.22 -12.93 -11.60
C VAL A 35 -7.74 -12.96 -11.42
N LEU A 36 -8.43 -13.73 -12.26
CA LEU A 36 -9.86 -13.95 -12.13
C LEU A 36 -10.11 -14.97 -11.01
N GLN A 37 -10.76 -14.55 -9.92
CA GLN A 37 -11.19 -15.42 -8.83
C GLN A 37 -12.31 -16.36 -9.33
N THR A 38 -12.24 -17.62 -8.93
CA THR A 38 -13.14 -18.69 -9.39
C THR A 38 -14.56 -18.57 -8.83
N PRO A 39 -15.61 -18.99 -9.56
CA PRO A 39 -15.61 -19.43 -10.97
C PRO A 39 -15.98 -18.29 -11.96
N VAL A 40 -15.31 -18.26 -13.13
CA VAL A 40 -15.67 -17.39 -14.26
C VAL A 40 -16.35 -18.19 -15.37
N ARG A 41 -17.49 -17.71 -15.87
CA ARG A 41 -18.17 -18.26 -17.05
C ARG A 41 -17.74 -17.53 -18.31
N VAL A 42 -17.26 -18.29 -19.30
CA VAL A 42 -17.10 -17.80 -20.68
C VAL A 42 -17.83 -18.76 -21.61
N ALA A 43 -18.79 -18.23 -22.37
CA ALA A 43 -19.55 -18.96 -23.41
C ALA A 43 -19.94 -20.40 -23.00
N SER A 44 -20.64 -20.53 -21.87
CA SER A 44 -21.22 -21.77 -21.33
C SER A 44 -20.26 -22.88 -20.86
N THR A 45 -18.95 -22.63 -20.77
CA THR A 45 -17.99 -23.58 -20.16
C THR A 45 -17.46 -23.05 -18.83
N VAL A 46 -17.40 -23.93 -17.83
CA VAL A 46 -16.79 -23.66 -16.51
C VAL A 46 -15.33 -24.11 -16.54
N LEU A 47 -14.40 -23.21 -16.29
CA LEU A 47 -12.97 -23.53 -16.19
C LEU A 47 -12.66 -24.00 -14.76
N PRO A 48 -12.07 -25.20 -14.56
CA PRO A 48 -11.91 -25.79 -13.23
C PRO A 48 -10.69 -25.28 -12.45
N GLY A 49 -9.95 -24.28 -12.95
CA GLY A 49 -8.79 -23.74 -12.25
C GLY A 49 -8.24 -22.43 -12.85
N PRO A 50 -7.37 -21.71 -12.11
CA PRO A 50 -6.83 -20.42 -12.53
C PRO A 50 -6.00 -20.53 -13.82
N THR A 51 -6.23 -19.62 -14.78
CA THR A 51 -5.57 -19.62 -16.10
C THR A 51 -4.94 -18.24 -16.35
N ARG A 52 -3.62 -18.19 -16.67
CA ARG A 52 -2.90 -16.94 -17.02
C ARG A 52 -2.93 -16.68 -18.54
N LEU A 53 -3.05 -15.41 -18.94
CA LEU A 53 -2.92 -14.92 -20.32
C LEU A 53 -1.91 -13.76 -20.33
N ALA A 54 -1.01 -13.71 -21.33
CA ALA A 54 0.15 -12.79 -21.35
C ALA A 54 0.19 -11.84 -22.58
N GLY A 55 0.67 -10.59 -22.36
CA GLY A 55 1.09 -9.57 -23.35
C GLY A 55 0.29 -8.25 -23.27
N SER A 56 0.81 -7.01 -23.33
CA SER A 56 2.15 -6.41 -23.56
C SER A 56 2.17 -4.92 -23.10
N LEU A 57 3.36 -4.30 -23.08
CA LEU A 57 3.80 -2.96 -22.61
C LEU A 57 3.04 -1.71 -23.14
N LEU A 58 3.02 -0.60 -22.37
CA LEU A 58 2.65 0.74 -22.85
C LEU A 58 3.84 1.72 -22.84
N PRO A 59 4.00 2.57 -23.87
CA PRO A 59 4.98 3.66 -23.90
C PRO A 59 4.41 4.96 -23.32
N LEU A 60 5.31 5.79 -22.79
CA LEU A 60 5.10 7.20 -22.44
C LEU A 60 4.74 8.03 -23.69
N GLY A 61 3.73 8.90 -23.59
CA GLY A 61 3.45 9.95 -24.56
C GLY A 61 2.06 10.57 -24.43
N LEU A 62 1.99 11.84 -24.04
CA LEU A 62 0.79 12.69 -24.10
C LEU A 62 0.80 13.48 -25.41
N THR A 63 -0.37 13.75 -26.00
CA THR A 63 -0.64 14.99 -26.74
C THR A 63 -2.07 15.49 -26.48
N PRO A 64 -2.31 16.83 -26.49
CA PRO A 64 -3.61 17.43 -26.14
C PRO A 64 -4.43 17.84 -27.38
N ALA A 65 -5.76 17.82 -27.27
CA ALA A 65 -6.68 18.66 -28.07
C ALA A 65 -8.08 18.74 -27.41
N GLU A 66 -8.62 19.96 -27.42
CA GLU A 66 -9.87 20.46 -26.84
C GLU A 66 -11.13 19.93 -27.59
N VAL A 67 -12.39 20.08 -27.15
CA VAL A 67 -13.20 21.31 -27.26
C VAL A 67 -14.55 21.17 -26.49
N ASP A 68 -15.01 22.35 -26.10
CA ASP A 68 -16.07 22.91 -25.25
C ASP A 68 -17.57 22.59 -25.50
N ALA A 69 -18.41 22.79 -24.46
CA ALA A 69 -19.71 23.51 -24.47
C ALA A 69 -20.49 23.38 -23.11
N PRO A 70 -21.32 24.39 -22.72
CA PRO A 70 -21.56 24.76 -21.32
C PRO A 70 -22.84 24.19 -20.70
N ARG A 71 -22.82 23.81 -19.41
CA ARG A 71 -24.02 23.61 -18.58
C ARG A 71 -23.81 24.03 -17.11
N ARG A 72 -24.61 24.99 -16.64
CA ARG A 72 -24.99 25.22 -15.20
C ARG A 72 -25.86 24.03 -14.75
N ALA A 73 -25.99 23.57 -13.51
CA ALA A 73 -25.95 24.10 -12.12
C ALA A 73 -25.60 22.89 -11.17
N PRO A 74 -25.70 22.91 -9.81
CA PRO A 74 -26.07 23.95 -8.83
C PRO A 74 -24.97 24.25 -7.78
N ALA A 75 -25.22 25.24 -6.93
CA ALA A 75 -24.36 25.59 -5.80
C ALA A 75 -24.38 24.50 -4.71
N MET A 76 -23.20 24.18 -4.18
CA MET A 76 -23.04 23.33 -2.99
C MET A 76 -23.54 24.12 -1.75
N PRO A 77 -24.26 23.50 -0.81
CA PRO A 77 -24.64 24.17 0.42
C PRO A 77 -23.40 24.57 1.24
N PRO A 78 -23.48 25.64 2.05
CA PRO A 78 -22.38 26.04 2.91
C PRO A 78 -22.06 24.90 3.89
N ALA A 79 -20.77 24.75 4.21
CA ALA A 79 -20.30 23.83 5.23
C ALA A 79 -21.10 24.04 6.51
N GLY A 80 -21.81 23.01 6.97
CA GLY A 80 -22.46 23.03 8.27
C GLY A 80 -21.43 23.03 9.39
N ASP A 81 -21.79 23.59 10.54
CA ASP A 81 -20.96 23.87 11.70
C ASP A 81 -20.51 22.62 12.51
N GLY A 82 -20.14 21.53 11.83
CA GLY A 82 -19.43 20.39 12.42
C GLY A 82 -18.03 20.27 11.81
N PRO A 83 -17.01 19.76 12.54
CA PRO A 83 -15.67 19.59 11.96
C PRO A 83 -15.75 18.65 10.75
N PRO A 84 -14.98 18.87 9.66
CA PRO A 84 -14.98 17.99 8.51
C PRO A 84 -14.35 16.64 8.91
N LEU A 85 -15.15 15.71 9.43
CA LEU A 85 -14.71 14.35 9.74
C LEU A 85 -14.47 13.61 8.42
N GLY A 86 -13.21 13.31 8.02
CA GLY A 86 -13.04 12.45 6.85
C GLY A 86 -11.63 12.24 6.30
N LEU A 87 -11.32 11.00 5.91
CA LEU A 87 -10.14 10.60 5.11
C LEU A 87 -10.28 11.02 3.63
N GLY A 88 -10.51 12.31 3.40
CA GLY A 88 -10.52 12.98 2.10
C GLY A 88 -9.49 14.12 2.07
N PRO A 89 -9.55 15.06 1.11
CA PRO A 89 -8.52 16.09 0.92
C PRO A 89 -8.16 16.96 2.13
N GLY A 90 -9.08 17.13 3.07
CA GLY A 90 -8.85 17.88 4.31
C GLY A 90 -8.06 17.13 5.38
N SER A 91 -7.85 15.81 5.22
CA SER A 91 -7.16 14.99 6.21
C SER A 91 -5.64 14.96 6.05
N LEU A 92 -4.95 14.86 7.17
CA LEU A 92 -3.50 14.69 7.20
C LEU A 92 -3.09 13.32 6.69
N VAL A 93 -3.83 12.24 7.02
CA VAL A 93 -3.61 10.90 6.48
C VAL A 93 -3.65 10.93 4.95
N TRP A 94 -4.70 11.52 4.34
CA TRP A 94 -4.83 11.56 2.87
C TRP A 94 -3.76 12.42 2.20
N ARG A 95 -3.30 13.49 2.85
CA ARG A 95 -2.23 14.33 2.29
C ARG A 95 -0.85 13.69 2.44
N LEU A 96 -0.51 13.27 3.65
CA LEU A 96 0.84 12.83 3.99
C LEU A 96 1.10 11.42 3.47
N PHE A 97 0.14 10.49 3.58
CA PHE A 97 0.31 9.11 3.11
C PHE A 97 0.45 9.03 1.58
N ALA A 98 0.04 10.07 0.85
CA ALA A 98 0.17 10.13 -0.60
C ALA A 98 1.60 10.41 -1.06
N GLU A 99 2.41 11.08 -0.23
CA GLU A 99 3.74 11.57 -0.61
C GLU A 99 4.70 10.42 -0.91
N SER A 100 5.46 10.52 -2.00
CA SER A 100 6.32 9.45 -2.49
C SER A 100 7.49 9.16 -1.56
N TYR A 101 7.97 10.15 -0.80
CA TYR A 101 8.98 9.92 0.22
C TYR A 101 8.46 9.02 1.36
N GLN A 102 7.14 8.89 1.56
CA GLN A 102 6.60 7.96 2.55
C GLN A 102 6.87 6.50 2.20
N ALA A 103 7.11 6.18 0.92
CA ALA A 103 7.51 4.83 0.53
C ALA A 103 8.85 4.39 1.17
N LEU A 104 9.69 5.35 1.60
CA LEU A 104 10.92 5.07 2.33
C LEU A 104 10.66 4.53 3.75
N THR A 105 9.48 4.77 4.30
CA THR A 105 9.07 4.29 5.64
C THR A 105 8.61 2.84 5.63
N ALA A 106 8.33 2.27 4.45
CA ALA A 106 7.81 0.92 4.34
C ALA A 106 8.75 -0.15 4.94
N GLY A 107 10.06 0.11 4.98
CA GLY A 107 11.03 -0.75 5.68
C GLY A 107 10.80 -0.77 7.19
N SER A 108 10.64 0.39 7.84
CA SER A 108 10.30 0.48 9.27
C SER A 108 8.95 -0.13 9.58
N ILE A 109 7.94 0.09 8.74
CA ILE A 109 6.59 -0.48 8.90
C ILE A 109 6.69 -2.01 8.86
N GLY A 110 7.40 -2.55 7.86
CA GLY A 110 7.60 -3.98 7.72
C GLY A 110 8.29 -4.59 8.94
N LEU A 111 9.39 -3.98 9.41
CA LEU A 111 10.12 -4.44 10.60
C LEU A 111 9.23 -4.41 11.86
N LEU A 112 8.55 -3.31 12.15
CA LEU A 112 7.67 -3.21 13.32
C LEU A 112 6.52 -4.22 13.30
N GLN A 113 5.94 -4.48 12.12
CA GLN A 113 4.92 -5.51 11.99
C GLN A 113 5.48 -6.90 12.25
N THR A 114 6.61 -7.27 11.64
CA THR A 114 7.16 -8.62 11.76
C THR A 114 7.76 -8.92 13.12
N MET A 115 8.17 -7.90 13.88
CA MET A 115 8.62 -8.06 15.25
C MET A 115 7.49 -8.45 16.22
N HIS A 116 6.23 -8.17 15.89
CA HIS A 116 5.10 -8.61 16.72
C HIS A 116 4.97 -10.14 16.65
N PRO A 117 4.94 -10.88 17.77
CA PRO A 117 5.02 -12.34 17.75
C PRO A 117 3.89 -13.00 16.93
N ALA A 118 2.64 -12.59 17.16
CA ALA A 118 1.49 -13.08 16.38
C ALA A 118 1.63 -12.82 14.87
N ILE A 119 2.03 -11.61 14.46
CA ILE A 119 2.21 -11.26 13.05
C ILE A 119 3.40 -12.02 12.47
N GLY A 120 4.54 -12.04 13.17
CA GLY A 120 5.75 -12.75 12.80
C GLY A 120 5.47 -14.23 12.53
N GLN A 121 4.78 -14.92 13.44
CA GLN A 121 4.39 -16.32 13.25
C GLN A 121 3.38 -16.48 12.11
N SER A 122 2.36 -15.63 12.04
CA SER A 122 1.34 -15.74 10.98
C SER A 122 1.92 -15.66 9.57
N LEU A 123 3.02 -14.92 9.39
CA LEU A 123 3.72 -14.82 8.11
C LEU A 123 4.55 -16.06 7.78
N GLN A 124 5.07 -16.76 8.78
CA GLN A 124 5.71 -18.06 8.57
C GLN A 124 4.69 -19.12 8.13
N ASP A 125 3.52 -19.13 8.77
CA ASP A 125 2.53 -20.18 8.56
C ASP A 125 1.65 -19.95 7.31
N HIS A 126 1.34 -18.69 6.99
CA HIS A 126 0.29 -18.35 6.00
C HIS A 126 0.76 -17.48 4.84
N SER A 127 2.08 -17.21 4.69
CA SER A 127 2.61 -16.32 3.65
C SER A 127 3.80 -16.92 2.91
N ASN A 128 3.96 -16.54 1.63
CA ASN A 128 5.18 -16.76 0.85
C ASN A 128 6.27 -15.73 1.17
N PHE A 129 6.25 -15.18 2.39
CA PHE A 129 7.03 -14.01 2.79
C PHE A 129 8.54 -14.18 2.57
N PHE A 130 9.08 -15.36 2.90
CA PHE A 130 10.51 -15.66 2.74
C PHE A 130 10.92 -15.96 1.28
N GLU A 131 9.95 -16.32 0.44
CA GLU A 131 10.20 -16.62 -0.97
C GLU A 131 10.14 -15.35 -1.83
N ASP A 132 9.13 -14.49 -1.60
CA ASP A 132 8.93 -13.25 -2.36
C ASP A 132 8.35 -12.13 -1.46
N PRO A 133 9.22 -11.42 -0.70
CA PRO A 133 8.80 -10.32 0.16
C PRO A 133 8.13 -9.17 -0.61
N LEU A 134 8.56 -8.93 -1.86
CA LEU A 134 8.04 -7.84 -2.67
C LEU A 134 6.63 -8.14 -3.18
N ASP A 135 6.33 -9.37 -3.56
CA ASP A 135 4.98 -9.79 -3.94
C ASP A 135 3.96 -9.50 -2.84
N ARG A 136 4.30 -9.74 -1.57
CA ARG A 136 3.42 -9.39 -0.42
C ARG A 136 3.11 -7.90 -0.39
N ILE A 137 4.12 -7.05 -0.58
CA ILE A 137 3.94 -5.59 -0.60
C ILE A 137 3.04 -5.19 -1.78
N PHE A 138 3.32 -5.70 -2.98
CA PHE A 138 2.56 -5.36 -4.18
C PHE A 138 1.12 -5.86 -4.17
N ARG A 139 0.84 -7.00 -3.51
CA ARG A 139 -0.53 -7.52 -3.33
C ARG A 139 -1.32 -6.73 -2.30
N SER A 140 -0.71 -6.31 -1.19
CA SER A 140 -1.43 -5.66 -0.08
C SER A 140 -1.61 -4.15 -0.25
N LEU A 141 -0.58 -3.44 -0.71
CA LEU A 141 -0.57 -1.97 -0.77
C LEU A 141 -1.75 -1.36 -1.55
N PRO A 142 -2.16 -1.88 -2.73
CA PRO A 142 -3.29 -1.33 -3.46
C PRO A 142 -4.61 -1.37 -2.66
N HIS A 143 -4.82 -2.40 -1.84
CA HIS A 143 -6.01 -2.51 -1.00
C HIS A 143 -5.98 -1.50 0.16
N ILE A 144 -4.84 -1.38 0.83
CA ILE A 144 -4.62 -0.40 1.91
C ILE A 144 -4.84 1.02 1.38
N MET A 145 -4.25 1.35 0.23
CA MET A 145 -4.44 2.66 -0.42
C MET A 145 -5.90 2.91 -0.76
N ARG A 146 -6.67 1.89 -1.17
CA ARG A 146 -8.11 2.06 -1.46
C ARG A 146 -8.94 2.31 -0.21
N VAL A 147 -8.53 1.85 0.97
CA VAL A 147 -9.22 2.22 2.23
C VAL A 147 -9.14 3.72 2.48
N VAL A 148 -8.05 4.37 2.07
CA VAL A 148 -7.86 5.82 2.24
C VAL A 148 -8.40 6.63 1.05
N TYR A 149 -8.12 6.21 -0.19
CA TYR A 149 -8.33 7.01 -1.40
C TYR A 149 -9.52 6.59 -2.27
N ALA A 150 -10.30 5.56 -1.90
CA ALA A 150 -11.50 5.23 -2.65
C ALA A 150 -12.51 6.39 -2.64
N ASP A 151 -13.20 6.55 -3.76
CA ASP A 151 -14.29 7.51 -3.90
C ASP A 151 -15.43 7.12 -2.94
N PRO A 152 -15.84 7.99 -2.00
CA PRO A 152 -16.90 7.69 -1.03
C PRO A 152 -18.27 7.44 -1.68
N PHE A 153 -18.47 7.87 -2.93
CA PHE A 153 -19.73 7.70 -3.66
C PHE A 153 -19.67 6.57 -4.69
N ALA A 154 -18.50 5.98 -4.94
CA ALA A 154 -18.34 4.83 -5.83
C ALA A 154 -18.55 3.50 -5.11
N ALA A 155 -18.92 2.46 -5.85
CA ALA A 155 -18.94 1.08 -5.35
C ALA A 155 -17.76 0.29 -5.94
N PRO A 156 -16.92 -0.38 -5.13
CA PRO A 156 -16.95 -0.40 -3.66
C PRO A 156 -16.30 0.86 -3.06
N GLY A 157 -16.99 1.50 -2.12
CA GLY A 157 -16.50 2.68 -1.39
C GLY A 157 -15.51 2.31 -0.27
N PRO A 158 -14.98 3.30 0.48
CA PRO A 158 -13.90 3.10 1.44
C PRO A 158 -14.15 2.04 2.51
N THR A 159 -15.36 1.98 3.09
CA THR A 159 -15.71 0.96 4.09
C THR A 159 -15.72 -0.44 3.50
N ALA A 160 -16.31 -0.61 2.31
CA ALA A 160 -16.30 -1.91 1.63
C ALA A 160 -14.86 -2.36 1.27
N GLN A 161 -13.94 -1.42 0.99
CA GLN A 161 -12.52 -1.73 0.81
C GLN A 161 -11.87 -2.17 2.13
N GLY A 162 -12.20 -1.53 3.26
CA GLY A 162 -11.70 -1.93 4.57
C GLY A 162 -12.22 -3.31 4.98
N GLU A 163 -13.51 -3.59 4.80
CA GLU A 163 -14.10 -4.91 5.03
C GLU A 163 -13.46 -6.00 4.16
N LEU A 164 -13.14 -5.68 2.90
CA LEU A 164 -12.41 -6.57 2.02
C LEU A 164 -11.01 -6.88 2.58
N VAL A 165 -10.26 -5.88 3.05
CA VAL A 165 -8.96 -6.08 3.70
C VAL A 165 -9.12 -6.99 4.92
N ARG A 166 -10.09 -6.71 5.80
CA ARG A 166 -10.37 -7.56 6.97
C ARG A 166 -10.71 -9.00 6.57
N SER A 167 -11.45 -9.20 5.49
CA SER A 167 -11.84 -10.54 5.02
C SER A 167 -10.64 -11.44 4.66
N PHE A 168 -9.51 -10.86 4.24
CA PHE A 168 -8.30 -11.62 3.95
C PHE A 168 -7.65 -12.24 5.20
N HIS A 169 -8.01 -11.76 6.41
CA HIS A 169 -7.37 -12.17 7.67
C HIS A 169 -8.17 -13.24 8.42
N GLY A 170 -9.40 -13.56 7.99
CA GLY A 170 -10.32 -14.42 8.74
C GLY A 170 -9.84 -15.87 8.97
N SER A 171 -8.96 -16.37 8.11
CA SER A 171 -8.38 -17.72 8.22
C SER A 171 -6.97 -17.75 8.82
N ILE A 172 -6.39 -16.60 9.15
CA ILE A 172 -5.00 -16.49 9.60
C ILE A 172 -4.99 -16.61 11.13
N LYS A 173 -4.87 -17.84 11.62
CA LYS A 173 -4.87 -18.19 13.04
C LYS A 173 -3.97 -19.40 13.26
N GLY A 174 -3.49 -19.59 14.47
CA GLY A 174 -2.64 -20.74 14.82
C GLY A 174 -2.08 -20.62 16.23
N THR A 175 -1.01 -21.36 16.48
CA THR A 175 -0.26 -21.35 17.73
C THR A 175 1.22 -21.28 17.36
N ASP A 176 1.98 -20.42 18.02
CA ASP A 176 3.41 -20.28 17.76
C ASP A 176 4.27 -21.35 18.45
N ASP A 177 5.57 -21.34 18.17
CA ASP A 177 6.53 -22.31 18.72
C ASP A 177 6.67 -22.23 20.26
N GLN A 178 6.18 -21.16 20.89
CA GLN A 178 6.15 -20.99 22.34
C GLN A 178 4.81 -21.44 22.95
N GLY A 179 3.86 -21.92 22.14
CA GLY A 179 2.53 -22.33 22.59
C GLY A 179 1.54 -21.18 22.76
N ARG A 180 1.83 -19.98 22.22
CA ARG A 180 0.93 -18.83 22.25
C ARG A 180 -0.02 -18.90 21.06
N ASP A 181 -1.32 -18.87 21.33
CA ASP A 181 -2.33 -18.78 20.27
C ASP A 181 -2.29 -17.39 19.62
N TYR A 182 -2.47 -17.35 18.31
CA TYR A 182 -2.59 -16.11 17.55
C TYR A 182 -3.82 -16.13 16.63
N ASP A 183 -4.43 -14.96 16.48
CA ASP A 183 -5.52 -14.68 15.54
C ASP A 183 -5.24 -13.34 14.87
N ALA A 184 -5.16 -13.29 13.55
CA ALA A 184 -4.93 -12.04 12.84
C ALA A 184 -6.08 -11.04 13.00
N LEU A 185 -7.27 -11.49 13.43
CA LEU A 185 -8.41 -10.62 13.76
C LEU A 185 -8.54 -10.32 15.26
N ASP A 186 -7.57 -10.72 16.08
CA ASP A 186 -7.42 -10.19 17.43
C ASP A 186 -7.32 -8.64 17.40
N GLY A 187 -8.01 -7.97 18.32
CA GLY A 187 -8.17 -6.51 18.30
C GLY A 187 -6.84 -5.77 18.41
N GLU A 188 -6.00 -6.17 19.36
CA GLU A 188 -4.70 -5.53 19.60
C GLU A 188 -3.72 -5.84 18.46
N THR A 189 -3.67 -7.09 18.00
CA THR A 189 -2.79 -7.50 16.89
C THR A 189 -3.13 -6.77 15.58
N PHE A 190 -4.42 -6.68 15.24
CA PHE A 190 -4.87 -5.99 14.03
C PHE A 190 -4.66 -4.47 14.15
N PHE A 191 -4.89 -3.90 15.35
CA PHE A 191 -4.61 -2.50 15.63
C PHE A 191 -3.12 -2.15 15.57
N TRP A 192 -2.22 -3.02 16.04
CA TRP A 192 -0.78 -2.87 15.85
C TRP A 192 -0.39 -2.76 14.37
N ALA A 193 -0.84 -3.71 13.55
CA ALA A 193 -0.58 -3.67 12.12
C ALA A 193 -1.06 -2.34 11.48
N HIS A 194 -2.25 -1.87 11.86
CA HIS A 194 -2.77 -0.56 11.42
C HIS A 194 -1.90 0.61 11.88
N MET A 195 -1.57 0.66 13.17
CA MET A 195 -0.83 1.77 13.77
C MET A 195 0.60 1.89 13.24
N THR A 196 1.22 0.81 12.75
CA THR A 196 2.50 0.92 12.05
C THR A 196 2.43 1.76 10.78
N PHE A 197 1.30 1.80 10.05
CA PHE A 197 1.13 2.71 8.91
C PHE A 197 1.06 4.17 9.36
N VAL A 198 0.35 4.44 10.45
CA VAL A 198 0.23 5.78 11.06
C VAL A 198 1.59 6.23 11.58
N TYR A 199 2.34 5.32 12.22
CA TYR A 199 3.73 5.53 12.60
C TYR A 199 4.59 5.90 11.38
N GLY A 200 4.45 5.18 10.27
CA GLY A 200 5.14 5.51 9.03
C GLY A 200 4.90 6.96 8.59
N ILE A 201 3.64 7.44 8.65
CA ILE A 201 3.30 8.83 8.35
C ILE A 201 3.99 9.81 9.30
N VAL A 202 3.97 9.53 10.60
CA VAL A 202 4.58 10.37 11.65
C VAL A 202 6.10 10.39 11.49
N ALA A 203 6.74 9.22 11.46
CA ALA A 203 8.18 9.06 11.30
C ALA A 203 8.65 9.69 9.98
N GLY A 204 7.96 9.44 8.87
CA GLY A 204 8.26 10.06 7.59
C GLY A 204 8.20 11.59 7.65
N SER A 205 7.17 12.15 8.29
CA SER A 205 7.05 13.60 8.47
C SER A 205 8.18 14.17 9.33
N ASP A 206 8.42 13.58 10.51
CA ASP A 206 9.38 14.10 11.48
C ASP A 206 10.85 13.90 11.06
N ARG A 207 11.15 12.76 10.41
CA ARG A 207 12.51 12.34 10.08
C ARG A 207 12.92 12.66 8.65
N LEU A 208 12.00 12.77 7.71
CA LEU A 208 12.30 12.99 6.28
C LEU A 208 11.62 14.25 5.72
N GLY A 209 10.41 14.55 6.19
CA GLY A 209 9.58 15.66 5.75
C GLY A 209 9.65 16.89 6.66
N LEU A 210 8.47 17.52 6.86
CA LEU A 210 8.29 18.60 7.83
C LEU A 210 7.72 18.03 9.12
N PRO A 211 8.29 18.38 10.29
CA PRO A 211 7.76 17.93 11.57
C PRO A 211 6.32 18.34 11.80
N LEU A 212 5.56 17.46 12.45
CA LEU A 212 4.16 17.70 12.80
C LEU A 212 4.05 18.54 14.07
N THR A 213 3.09 19.48 14.10
CA THR A 213 2.68 20.17 15.34
C THR A 213 1.84 19.25 16.23
N GLU A 214 1.67 19.61 17.50
CA GLU A 214 0.84 18.84 18.42
C GLU A 214 -0.62 18.74 17.95
N GLU A 215 -1.18 19.82 17.40
CA GLU A 215 -2.54 19.83 16.85
C GLU A 215 -2.65 18.90 15.64
N GLN A 216 -1.60 18.81 14.82
CA GLN A 216 -1.54 17.88 13.69
C GLN A 216 -1.42 16.43 14.16
N ARG A 217 -0.73 16.17 15.28
CA ARG A 217 -0.69 14.84 15.90
C ARG A 217 -2.05 14.43 16.45
N ASP A 218 -2.77 15.34 17.11
CA ASP A 218 -4.16 15.10 17.54
C ASP A 218 -5.08 14.78 16.37
N GLN A 219 -4.98 15.57 15.31
CA GLN A 219 -5.74 15.32 14.09
C GLN A 219 -5.39 13.95 13.48
N LEU A 220 -4.11 13.61 13.37
CA LEU A 220 -3.67 12.31 12.86
C LEU A 220 -4.16 11.15 13.73
N PHE A 221 -4.19 11.31 15.05
CA PHE A 221 -4.73 10.31 15.95
C PHE A 221 -6.23 10.06 15.69
N ALA A 222 -7.03 11.13 15.62
CA ALA A 222 -8.45 11.02 15.31
C ALA A 222 -8.70 10.39 13.92
N GLU A 223 -7.89 10.75 12.93
CA GLU A 223 -7.95 10.19 11.58
C GLU A 223 -7.50 8.72 11.52
N ALA A 224 -6.51 8.33 12.32
CA ALA A 224 -6.06 6.96 12.46
C ALA A 224 -7.18 6.06 12.99
N LEU A 225 -7.93 6.51 14.01
CA LEU A 225 -9.09 5.78 14.52
C LEU A 225 -10.22 5.72 13.48
N LEU A 226 -10.47 6.81 12.74
CA LEU A 226 -11.45 6.80 11.65
C LEU A 226 -11.05 5.83 10.54
N TRP A 227 -9.77 5.75 10.20
CA TRP A 227 -9.26 4.77 9.23
C TRP A 227 -9.44 3.37 9.77
N TYR A 228 -9.04 3.11 11.01
CA TYR A 228 -9.20 1.79 11.64
C TYR A 228 -10.65 1.30 11.58
N ARG A 229 -11.61 2.17 11.90
CA ARG A 229 -13.04 1.86 11.84
C ARG A 229 -13.55 1.46 10.47
N ARG A 230 -12.90 1.88 9.36
CA ARG A 230 -13.26 1.43 8.00
C ARG A 230 -13.03 -0.07 7.80
N TYR A 231 -12.15 -0.70 8.57
CA TYR A 231 -11.93 -2.15 8.49
C TYR A 231 -13.10 -2.96 9.09
N GLY A 232 -13.85 -2.37 10.03
CA GLY A 232 -14.86 -3.08 10.81
C GLY A 232 -14.26 -4.20 11.66
N ALA A 233 -13.01 -4.01 12.13
CA ALA A 233 -12.32 -4.91 13.06
C ALA A 233 -12.76 -4.63 14.50
N SER A 234 -12.39 -5.50 15.45
CA SER A 234 -12.68 -5.26 16.86
C SER A 234 -12.02 -3.96 17.34
N GLU A 235 -12.73 -3.20 18.17
CA GLU A 235 -12.19 -2.04 18.88
C GLU A 235 -11.78 -2.38 20.33
N ASP A 236 -11.83 -3.68 20.70
CA ASP A 236 -11.42 -4.14 22.03
C ASP A 236 -9.92 -3.86 22.27
N GLY A 237 -9.60 -3.24 23.41
CA GLY A 237 -8.22 -2.92 23.80
C GLY A 237 -7.60 -1.73 23.06
N ILE A 238 -8.36 -1.02 22.21
CA ILE A 238 -7.84 0.13 21.47
C ILE A 238 -7.80 1.38 22.36
N PRO A 239 -6.66 2.11 22.38
CA PRO A 239 -6.56 3.39 23.07
C PRO A 239 -7.59 4.44 22.61
N GLU A 240 -8.28 5.08 23.56
CA GLU A 240 -9.31 6.10 23.26
C GLU A 240 -8.71 7.51 23.22
N THR A 241 -7.57 7.71 23.90
CA THR A 241 -6.87 8.99 23.96
C THR A 241 -5.45 8.92 23.42
N ARG A 242 -4.88 10.08 23.05
CA ARG A 242 -3.50 10.17 22.57
C ARG A 242 -2.49 9.70 23.64
N ALA A 243 -2.73 10.04 24.90
CA ALA A 243 -1.86 9.63 26.00
C ALA A 243 -1.87 8.11 26.21
N GLU A 244 -3.04 7.47 26.12
CA GLU A 244 -3.14 6.01 26.15
C GLU A 244 -2.45 5.38 24.94
N LEU A 245 -2.57 5.99 23.75
CA LEU A 245 -1.90 5.50 22.55
C LEU A 245 -0.37 5.56 22.70
N GLU A 246 0.17 6.65 23.22
CA GLU A 246 1.60 6.81 23.47
C GLU A 246 2.12 5.77 24.49
N ALA A 247 1.37 5.55 25.57
CA ALA A 247 1.68 4.54 26.58
C ALA A 247 1.63 3.11 25.99
N TRP A 248 0.58 2.80 25.24
CA TRP A 248 0.41 1.53 24.56
C TRP A 248 1.51 1.29 23.52
N TRP A 249 1.84 2.28 22.70
CA TRP A 249 2.93 2.18 21.71
C TRP A 249 4.28 1.91 22.39
N THR A 250 4.54 2.59 23.51
CA THR A 250 5.75 2.39 24.32
C THR A 250 5.81 0.96 24.87
N HIS A 251 4.70 0.47 25.42
CA HIS A 251 4.58 -0.92 25.89
C HIS A 251 4.84 -1.92 24.76
N MET A 252 4.21 -1.74 23.60
CA MET A 252 4.43 -2.60 22.43
C MET A 252 5.92 -2.67 22.08
N CYS A 253 6.58 -1.51 21.91
CA CYS A 253 7.97 -1.45 21.50
C CYS A 253 8.94 -2.08 22.52
N ARG A 254 8.66 -1.94 23.82
CA ARG A 254 9.56 -2.37 24.91
C ARG A 254 9.33 -3.80 25.38
N ASP A 255 8.07 -4.21 25.47
CA ASP A 255 7.68 -5.38 26.24
C ASP A 255 7.07 -6.50 25.35
N VAL A 256 6.57 -6.15 24.15
CA VAL A 256 5.86 -7.11 23.28
C VAL A 256 6.65 -7.50 22.04
N LEU A 257 7.31 -6.53 21.40
CA LEU A 257 8.04 -6.80 20.16
C LEU A 257 9.27 -7.68 20.42
N GLU A 258 9.47 -8.66 19.55
CA GLU A 258 10.53 -9.66 19.63
C GLU A 258 11.37 -9.66 18.36
N HIS A 259 12.65 -10.00 18.49
CA HIS A 259 13.44 -10.41 17.34
C HIS A 259 13.15 -11.89 17.05
N ASN A 260 12.45 -12.14 15.95
CA ASN A 260 12.05 -13.47 15.48
C ASN A 260 12.52 -13.73 14.03
N ALA A 261 12.31 -14.97 13.55
CA ALA A 261 12.72 -15.41 12.21
C ALA A 261 12.20 -14.50 11.08
N THR A 262 10.98 -13.98 11.20
CA THR A 262 10.36 -13.12 10.19
C THR A 262 10.98 -11.72 10.16
N SER A 263 11.24 -11.13 11.32
CA SER A 263 11.96 -9.85 11.40
C SER A 263 13.41 -9.96 10.92
N GLN A 264 14.09 -11.06 11.26
CA GLN A 264 15.43 -11.39 10.75
C GLN A 264 15.42 -11.56 9.22
N GLY A 265 14.38 -12.20 8.67
CA GLY A 265 14.19 -12.36 7.22
C GLY A 265 14.15 -11.03 6.46
N ILE A 266 13.59 -9.95 7.04
CA ILE A 266 13.67 -8.61 6.43
C ILE A 266 15.11 -8.10 6.39
N LEU A 267 15.86 -8.31 7.48
CA LEU A 267 17.25 -7.87 7.57
C LEU A 267 18.14 -8.61 6.57
N ASP A 268 17.86 -9.90 6.35
CA ASP A 268 18.62 -10.74 5.42
C ASP A 268 18.24 -10.51 3.96
N ALA A 269 16.99 -10.12 3.66
CA ALA A 269 16.57 -9.77 2.30
C ALA A 269 17.43 -8.65 1.66
N ALA A 270 17.99 -7.75 2.46
CA ALA A 270 18.92 -6.72 1.95
C ALA A 270 20.30 -7.29 1.53
N LYS A 271 20.73 -8.40 2.15
CA LYS A 271 22.00 -9.08 1.86
C LYS A 271 21.84 -10.09 0.73
N ASP A 272 20.76 -10.88 0.80
CA ASP A 272 20.53 -12.04 -0.05
C ASP A 272 19.83 -11.67 -1.36
N GLY A 273 19.14 -10.53 -1.39
CA GLY A 273 18.32 -10.11 -2.52
C GLY A 273 16.92 -10.70 -2.47
N VAL A 274 16.12 -10.33 -3.45
CA VAL A 274 14.72 -10.75 -3.64
C VAL A 274 14.47 -11.07 -5.11
N PRO A 275 13.48 -11.93 -5.43
CA PRO A 275 13.13 -12.22 -6.81
C PRO A 275 12.83 -10.96 -7.64
N CYS A 276 13.22 -10.97 -8.92
CA CYS A 276 12.97 -9.84 -9.81
C CYS A 276 11.46 -9.64 -10.05
N PRO A 277 10.87 -8.50 -9.65
CA PRO A 277 9.44 -8.26 -9.83
C PRO A 277 9.09 -7.84 -11.27
N VAL A 278 10.08 -7.58 -12.12
CA VAL A 278 9.90 -7.09 -13.50
C VAL A 278 10.05 -8.23 -14.50
N PRO A 279 8.97 -8.68 -15.15
CA PRO A 279 9.05 -9.70 -16.18
C PRO A 279 9.93 -9.26 -17.36
N GLY A 280 10.93 -10.07 -17.69
CA GLY A 280 11.82 -9.83 -18.83
C GLY A 280 13.06 -8.98 -18.51
N LEU A 281 13.24 -8.51 -17.27
CA LEU A 281 14.52 -7.94 -16.84
C LEU A 281 15.51 -9.09 -16.58
N PRO A 282 16.72 -9.07 -17.17
CA PRO A 282 17.71 -10.11 -16.90
C PRO A 282 18.14 -10.13 -15.44
N GLU A 283 18.20 -11.31 -14.84
CA GLU A 283 18.56 -11.52 -13.44
C GLU A 283 19.90 -10.89 -13.03
N PRO A 284 20.99 -10.95 -13.84
CA PRO A 284 22.25 -10.27 -13.47
C PRO A 284 22.12 -8.73 -13.39
N VAL A 285 21.22 -8.14 -14.19
CA VAL A 285 20.94 -6.70 -14.15
C VAL A 285 20.16 -6.37 -12.87
N TRP A 286 19.19 -7.22 -12.52
CA TRP A 286 18.44 -7.07 -11.28
C TRP A 286 19.34 -7.20 -10.05
N GLU A 287 20.18 -8.23 -9.96
CA GLU A 287 21.19 -8.42 -8.89
C GLU A 287 22.08 -7.19 -8.66
N LEU A 288 22.52 -6.54 -9.75
CA LEU A 288 23.33 -5.33 -9.65
C LEU A 288 22.57 -4.13 -9.05
N ILE A 289 21.27 -4.01 -9.37
CA ILE A 289 20.43 -2.88 -8.95
C ILE A 289 19.86 -3.09 -7.54
N GLN A 290 19.38 -4.30 -7.26
CA GLN A 290 18.55 -4.56 -6.09
C GLN A 290 19.35 -4.44 -4.79
N ARG A 291 20.59 -4.93 -4.72
CA ARG A 291 21.37 -4.97 -3.48
C ARG A 291 21.63 -3.57 -2.91
N PRO A 292 22.19 -2.61 -3.67
CA PRO A 292 22.37 -1.27 -3.15
C PRO A 292 21.03 -0.58 -2.84
N LEU A 293 19.99 -0.86 -3.64
CA LEU A 293 18.67 -0.26 -3.44
C LEU A 293 18.00 -0.77 -2.14
N LEU A 294 17.95 -2.08 -1.95
CA LEU A 294 17.38 -2.72 -0.76
C LEU A 294 18.21 -2.41 0.49
N THR A 295 19.53 -2.39 0.38
CA THR A 295 20.41 -1.97 1.48
C THR A 295 20.12 -0.53 1.88
N ALA A 296 20.01 0.40 0.92
CA ALA A 296 19.68 1.79 1.22
C ALA A 296 18.27 1.95 1.78
N TRP A 297 17.30 1.23 1.24
CA TRP A 297 15.91 1.25 1.70
C TRP A 297 15.77 0.69 3.11
N LEU A 298 16.40 -0.45 3.40
CA LEU A 298 16.44 -1.04 4.74
C LEU A 298 17.19 -0.14 5.72
N TRP A 299 18.29 0.48 5.31
CA TRP A 299 19.03 1.44 6.14
C TRP A 299 18.15 2.64 6.53
N VAL A 300 17.34 3.18 5.61
CA VAL A 300 16.35 4.20 5.96
C VAL A 300 15.31 3.61 6.92
N GLY A 301 14.77 2.42 6.64
CA GLY A 301 13.83 1.74 7.52
C GLY A 301 14.35 1.60 8.96
N VAL A 302 15.58 1.09 9.15
CA VAL A 302 16.23 0.99 10.46
C VAL A 302 16.42 2.38 11.08
N GLY A 303 16.83 3.38 10.31
CA GLY A 303 16.98 4.76 10.79
C GLY A 303 15.68 5.43 11.24
N LEU A 304 14.54 4.89 10.82
CA LEU A 304 13.21 5.35 11.19
C LEU A 304 12.58 4.51 12.29
N LEU A 305 13.24 3.49 12.84
CA LEU A 305 12.69 2.72 13.97
C LEU A 305 12.85 3.48 15.30
N PRO A 306 11.95 3.25 16.27
CA PRO A 306 12.19 3.62 17.67
C PRO A 306 13.47 2.95 18.19
N GLU A 307 14.16 3.59 19.13
CA GLU A 307 15.42 3.09 19.70
C GLU A 307 15.25 1.71 20.32
N ASP A 308 14.23 1.55 21.17
CA ASP A 308 13.89 0.26 21.82
C ASP A 308 13.74 -0.88 20.80
N CYS A 309 13.11 -0.62 19.64
CA CYS A 309 12.94 -1.64 18.59
C CYS A 309 14.27 -1.98 17.89
N ARG A 310 15.17 -1.01 17.72
CA ARG A 310 16.51 -1.28 17.14
C ARG A 310 17.35 -2.13 18.09
N ASP A 311 17.25 -1.85 19.38
CA ASP A 311 17.94 -2.61 20.42
C ASP A 311 17.43 -4.05 20.47
N THR A 312 16.11 -4.26 20.42
CA THR A 312 15.50 -5.60 20.30
C THR A 312 16.00 -6.34 19.06
N LEU A 313 16.09 -5.68 17.90
CA LEU A 313 16.63 -6.27 16.67
C LEU A 313 18.16 -6.48 16.71
N GLY A 314 18.87 -5.87 17.66
CA GLY A 314 20.33 -5.90 17.71
C GLY A 314 21.00 -5.14 16.55
N VAL A 315 20.31 -4.15 15.96
CA VAL A 315 20.85 -3.36 14.85
C VAL A 315 21.46 -2.04 15.35
N ALA A 316 22.73 -1.82 15.04
CA ALA A 316 23.42 -0.60 15.45
C ALA A 316 22.98 0.60 14.59
N TRP A 317 22.77 1.75 15.24
CA TRP A 317 22.59 3.05 14.58
C TRP A 317 23.61 4.05 15.09
N THR A 318 24.52 4.48 14.23
CA THR A 318 25.63 5.35 14.65
C THR A 318 25.35 6.83 14.44
N ASP A 319 26.08 7.71 15.10
CA ASP A 319 26.07 9.16 14.83
C ASP A 319 26.34 9.49 13.36
N ARG A 320 27.11 8.65 12.65
CA ARG A 320 27.40 8.82 11.23
C ARG A 320 26.15 8.55 10.39
N ASP A 321 25.38 7.53 10.76
CA ASP A 321 24.11 7.20 10.11
C ASP A 321 23.08 8.30 10.36
N GLU A 322 23.01 8.82 11.59
CA GLU A 322 22.15 9.94 11.94
C GLU A 322 22.44 11.19 11.10
N ARG A 323 23.73 11.54 10.93
CA ARG A 323 24.14 12.65 10.06
C ARG A 323 23.78 12.42 8.60
N ARG A 324 23.95 11.19 8.08
CA ARG A 324 23.58 10.83 6.71
C ARG A 324 22.07 10.91 6.50
N LEU A 325 21.28 10.45 7.47
CA LEU A 325 19.83 10.55 7.43
C LEU A 325 19.38 12.02 7.47
N ALA A 326 20.04 12.86 8.26
CA ALA A 326 19.79 14.30 8.27
C ALA A 326 20.11 15.00 6.92
N LEU A 327 21.16 14.54 6.21
CA LEU A 327 21.44 14.99 4.85
C LEU A 327 20.36 14.54 3.86
N LEU A 328 19.93 13.27 3.95
CA LEU A 328 18.83 12.75 3.13
C LEU A 328 17.53 13.54 3.37
N ARG A 329 17.18 13.80 4.63
CA ARG A 329 16.06 14.67 5.03
C ARG A 329 16.15 16.04 4.36
N THR A 330 17.33 16.66 4.40
CA THR A 330 17.54 17.99 3.79
C THR A 330 17.31 17.92 2.28
N ALA A 331 17.85 16.91 1.60
CA ALA A 331 17.65 16.71 0.18
C ALA A 331 16.16 16.49 -0.18
N ILE A 332 15.45 15.64 0.59
CA ILE A 332 14.00 15.42 0.40
C ILE A 332 13.24 16.72 0.56
N ARG A 333 13.45 17.47 1.66
CA ARG A 333 12.75 18.74 1.90
C ARG A 333 12.99 19.78 0.80
N SER A 334 14.22 19.86 0.28
CA SER A 334 14.56 20.80 -0.79
C SER A 334 13.99 20.42 -2.15
N CYS A 335 13.90 19.12 -2.45
CA CYS A 335 13.49 18.63 -3.76
C CYS A 335 12.00 18.30 -3.86
N ASN A 336 11.33 17.93 -2.77
CA ASN A 336 9.96 17.40 -2.81
C ASN A 336 8.97 18.39 -3.42
N GLY A 337 9.11 19.69 -3.11
CA GLY A 337 8.27 20.75 -3.68
C GLY A 337 8.47 20.99 -5.18
N LEU A 338 9.58 20.52 -5.75
CA LEU A 338 9.91 20.65 -7.17
C LEU A 338 9.45 19.44 -7.99
N LEU A 339 9.08 18.33 -7.34
CA LEU A 339 8.64 17.14 -8.02
C LEU A 339 7.29 17.39 -8.71
N PRO A 340 7.14 16.97 -9.98
CA PRO A 340 5.84 17.04 -10.62
C PRO A 340 4.85 16.10 -9.88
N PRO A 341 3.55 16.45 -9.81
CA PRO A 341 2.58 15.71 -8.99
C PRO A 341 2.52 14.20 -9.19
N PHE A 342 2.74 13.71 -10.42
CA PHE A 342 2.71 12.28 -10.73
C PHE A 342 3.94 11.50 -10.22
N VAL A 343 5.01 12.19 -9.83
CA VAL A 343 6.19 11.63 -9.14
C VAL A 343 6.10 11.86 -7.64
N ARG A 344 5.54 13.01 -7.24
CA ARG A 344 5.37 13.37 -5.84
C ARG A 344 4.35 12.49 -5.12
N TYR A 345 3.28 12.07 -5.80
CA TYR A 345 2.20 11.31 -5.16
C TYR A 345 2.12 9.88 -5.69
N HIS A 346 1.78 8.94 -4.81
CA HIS A 346 1.50 7.56 -5.20
C HIS A 346 0.40 7.51 -6.28
N PRO A 347 0.49 6.64 -7.31
CA PRO A 347 -0.45 6.66 -8.45
C PRO A 347 -1.94 6.60 -8.08
N LEU A 348 -2.31 5.80 -7.09
CA LEU A 348 -3.71 5.73 -6.60
C LEU A 348 -4.16 7.03 -5.93
N ALA A 349 -3.30 7.64 -5.11
CA ALA A 349 -3.60 8.91 -4.46
C ALA A 349 -3.67 10.04 -5.48
N TYR A 350 -2.72 10.09 -6.42
CA TYR A 350 -2.71 11.04 -7.52
C TYR A 350 -3.97 10.95 -8.39
N ALA A 351 -4.44 9.73 -8.70
CA ALA A 351 -5.68 9.53 -9.44
C ALA A 351 -6.89 10.09 -8.68
N ALA A 352 -7.00 9.83 -7.37
CA ALA A 352 -8.06 10.36 -6.52
C ALA A 352 -8.00 11.90 -6.44
N MET A 353 -6.81 12.48 -6.23
CA MET A 353 -6.58 13.93 -6.24
C MET A 353 -7.02 14.58 -7.56
N ARG A 354 -6.70 13.95 -8.70
CA ARG A 354 -7.11 14.43 -10.03
C ARG A 354 -8.62 14.35 -10.23
N GLN A 355 -9.26 13.30 -9.75
CA GLN A 355 -10.71 13.15 -9.84
C GLN A 355 -11.40 14.29 -9.08
N ILE A 356 -10.99 14.54 -7.84
CA ILE A 356 -11.54 15.62 -7.02
C ILE A 356 -11.34 16.99 -7.66
N ALA A 357 -10.14 17.27 -8.20
CA ALA A 357 -9.87 18.51 -8.90
C ALA A 357 -10.83 18.73 -10.11
N ARG A 358 -11.14 17.65 -10.84
CA ARG A 358 -12.09 17.68 -11.97
C ARG A 358 -13.52 17.94 -11.49
N GLU A 359 -13.96 17.25 -10.45
CA GLU A 359 -15.32 17.37 -9.90
C GLU A 359 -15.58 18.75 -9.32
N GLN A 360 -14.61 19.29 -8.56
CA GLN A 360 -14.69 20.62 -7.96
C GLN A 360 -14.40 21.75 -8.97
N ARG A 361 -13.96 21.43 -10.19
CA ARG A 361 -13.54 22.38 -11.23
C ARG A 361 -12.48 23.36 -10.74
N VAL A 362 -11.52 22.86 -9.95
CA VAL A 362 -10.39 23.63 -9.42
C VAL A 362 -9.07 23.13 -10.01
N SER A 363 -8.01 23.93 -9.89
CA SER A 363 -6.67 23.46 -10.25
C SER A 363 -6.25 22.31 -9.34
N PHE A 364 -5.41 21.40 -9.84
CA PHE A 364 -4.86 20.30 -9.04
C PHE A 364 -4.21 20.82 -7.74
N ARG A 365 -3.48 21.93 -7.83
CA ARG A 365 -2.83 22.56 -6.67
C ARG A 365 -3.85 22.98 -5.61
N ARG A 366 -4.97 23.59 -6.01
CA ARG A 366 -6.04 24.00 -5.09
C ARG A 366 -6.79 22.80 -4.48
N ALA A 367 -6.93 21.71 -5.21
CA ALA A 367 -7.55 20.48 -4.69
C ALA A 367 -6.68 19.77 -3.63
N VAL A 368 -5.35 19.91 -3.73
CA VAL A 368 -4.39 19.20 -2.86
C VAL A 368 -3.89 20.07 -1.71
N ASP A 369 -3.54 21.33 -1.98
CA ASP A 369 -2.99 22.25 -0.97
C ASP A 369 -4.09 23.00 -0.20
N GLY A 370 -5.36 22.89 -0.63
CA GLY A 370 -6.48 23.69 -0.12
C GLY A 370 -6.58 25.07 -0.80
N PRO A 371 -7.54 25.92 -0.39
CA PRO A 371 -7.60 27.31 -0.87
C PRO A 371 -6.33 28.07 -0.45
N VAL A 372 -5.67 28.70 -1.42
CA VAL A 372 -4.58 29.68 -1.21
C VAL A 372 -5.18 31.02 -0.81
#